data_AF-A0A9W8TS81-F1
#
_entry.id   AF-A0A9W8TS81-F1
#
_cell.length_a   1.000
_cell.length_b   1.000
_cell.length_c   1.000
_cell.angle_alpha   90.00
_cell.angle_beta   90.00
_cell.angle_gamma   90.00
#
_symmetry.space_group_name_H-M   'P 1'
#
loop_
_entity.id
_entity.type
_entity.pdbx_description
1 polymer ?
#
loop_
_entity_poly.entity_id
_entity_poly.type
_entity_poly.pdbx_seq_one_letter_code
_entity_poly.pdbx_strand_id
1 'polypeptide(L)'
;MNDPETSTEHLRRAHLVLTFLMHFYVHTLPPTCSIVIPRPISIPLLQVAKILDLPPVITFSDTVLYNWNLGENSPDSDSLKSLNLSDIQCHTLFTNTRDEIAFYLCSARIELHGVQALNIMRSSMDEIFVGDSLAITRLITYLTSLATVIDELKLLLLEVRKECDPEIYYNVVRPWFRGEDSDTYLDPGSGKKRRWIFEGAGDYTDLNMLPPDRELSGASAGQSSLIHALDVFLGVNHEQPNAPSFMKRMQRYMPRQHRRFLDHLGKNPRSLREFVLSASSRDSNDDRGLALKDAYNKAVMSLKEFRDSHMIIAALYIIGPARRAAEAAAASLVKVAAVQVEARAELNSLVNVQTGPGGTMPDPLNGITGTGGTDLVQFLKGVRNRTVRNLLPDEEYVQSC
;
A
#
# COMPACT_ATOMS: atom_id res chain seq x y z
N MET A 1 -8.60 12.87 -30.17
CA MET A 1 -9.00 12.00 -29.04
C MET A 1 -9.93 12.82 -28.14
N ASN A 2 -11.12 13.12 -28.67
CA ASN A 2 -12.21 13.82 -27.99
C ASN A 2 -13.47 13.03 -28.38
N ASP A 3 -13.54 11.79 -27.94
CA ASP A 3 -14.80 11.05 -27.98
C ASP A 3 -15.56 11.39 -26.68
N PRO A 4 -16.71 12.09 -26.75
CA PRO A 4 -17.51 12.42 -25.57
C PRO A 4 -18.03 11.20 -24.80
N GLU A 5 -17.91 9.97 -25.33
CA GLU A 5 -18.42 8.75 -24.68
C GLU A 5 -17.47 8.09 -23.65
N THR A 6 -16.18 8.45 -23.59
CA THR A 6 -15.25 7.89 -22.58
C THR A 6 -14.86 8.91 -21.51
N SER A 7 -15.80 9.20 -20.60
CA SER A 7 -15.47 9.96 -19.37
C SER A 7 -14.37 9.24 -18.58
N THR A 8 -13.49 10.01 -17.93
CA THR A 8 -12.42 9.48 -17.06
C THR A 8 -12.98 8.54 -15.99
N GLU A 9 -14.21 8.77 -15.53
CA GLU A 9 -14.91 7.91 -14.56
C GLU A 9 -15.22 6.52 -15.14
N HIS A 10 -15.69 6.47 -16.39
CA HIS A 10 -15.94 5.21 -17.09
C HIS A 10 -14.65 4.43 -17.32
N LEU A 11 -13.55 5.11 -17.67
CA LEU A 11 -12.24 4.47 -17.81
C LEU A 11 -11.73 3.91 -16.47
N ARG A 12 -11.86 4.67 -15.37
CA ARG A 12 -11.51 4.20 -14.01
C ARG A 12 -12.34 2.97 -13.62
N ARG A 13 -13.65 3.01 -13.88
CA ARG A 13 -14.54 1.88 -13.62
C ARG A 13 -14.19 0.67 -14.49
N ALA A 14 -13.85 0.88 -15.76
CA ALA A 14 -13.39 -0.18 -16.66
C ALA A 14 -12.10 -0.83 -16.15
N HIS A 15 -11.12 -0.03 -15.68
CA HIS A 15 -9.89 -0.56 -15.10
C HIS A 15 -10.17 -1.43 -13.86
N LEU A 16 -11.01 -0.93 -12.94
CA LEU A 16 -11.46 -1.69 -11.78
C LEU A 16 -12.10 -3.02 -12.20
N VAL A 17 -13.12 -3.00 -13.06
CA VAL A 17 -13.84 -4.22 -13.44
C VAL A 17 -12.91 -5.22 -14.16
N LEU A 18 -12.10 -4.76 -15.10
CA LEU A 18 -11.20 -5.62 -15.88
C LEU A 18 -10.09 -6.21 -15.01
N THR A 19 -9.52 -5.46 -14.07
CA THR A 19 -8.53 -5.99 -13.12
C THR A 19 -9.14 -6.98 -12.14
N PHE A 20 -10.36 -6.75 -11.64
CA PHE A 20 -11.07 -7.74 -10.83
C PHE A 20 -11.34 -9.04 -11.60
N LEU A 21 -11.83 -8.96 -12.85
CA LEU A 21 -12.04 -10.14 -13.70
C LEU A 21 -10.73 -10.88 -13.99
N MET A 22 -9.66 -10.15 -14.29
CA MET A 22 -8.34 -10.73 -14.52
C MET A 22 -7.82 -11.43 -13.27
N HIS A 23 -7.85 -10.78 -12.10
CA HIS A 23 -7.42 -11.39 -10.84
C HIS A 23 -8.27 -12.60 -10.48
N PHE A 24 -9.59 -12.52 -10.68
CA PHE A 24 -10.48 -13.66 -10.49
C PHE A 24 -10.07 -14.84 -11.37
N TYR A 25 -9.83 -14.59 -12.66
CA TYR A 25 -9.34 -15.61 -13.59
C TYR A 25 -8.00 -16.20 -13.13
N VAL A 26 -6.99 -15.36 -12.90
CA VAL A 26 -5.63 -15.80 -12.54
C VAL A 26 -5.61 -16.61 -11.25
N HIS A 27 -6.31 -16.17 -10.20
CA HIS A 27 -6.27 -16.81 -8.90
C HIS A 27 -7.18 -18.04 -8.77
N THR A 28 -8.08 -18.29 -9.73
CA THR A 28 -8.89 -19.51 -9.79
C THR A 28 -8.27 -20.61 -10.64
N LEU A 29 -7.17 -20.32 -11.36
CA LEU A 29 -6.42 -21.34 -12.09
C LEU A 29 -5.75 -22.33 -11.14
N PRO A 30 -5.65 -23.62 -11.51
CA PRO A 30 -4.87 -24.58 -10.76
C PRO A 30 -3.41 -24.12 -10.59
N PRO A 31 -2.78 -24.40 -9.43
CA PRO A 31 -1.35 -24.16 -9.21
C PRO A 31 -0.42 -24.74 -10.27
N THR A 32 -0.86 -25.83 -10.92
CA THR A 32 -0.12 -26.57 -11.95
C THR A 32 -0.25 -25.98 -13.35
N CYS A 33 -0.97 -24.87 -13.53
CA CYS A 33 -1.15 -24.23 -14.82
C CYS A 33 -0.27 -22.98 -14.97
N SER A 34 0.27 -22.79 -16.17
CA SER A 34 0.82 -21.50 -16.59
C SER A 34 -0.30 -20.45 -16.67
N ILE A 35 0.04 -19.18 -16.49
CA ILE A 35 -0.93 -18.08 -16.46
C ILE A 35 -0.95 -17.38 -17.82
N VAL A 36 -2.00 -17.64 -18.61
CA VAL A 36 -2.26 -16.97 -19.89
C VAL A 36 -3.61 -16.28 -19.81
N ILE A 37 -3.61 -14.95 -19.74
CA ILE A 37 -4.81 -14.13 -19.63
C ILE A 37 -5.44 -13.99 -21.02
N PRO A 38 -6.69 -14.43 -21.24
CA PRO A 38 -7.30 -14.47 -22.56
C PRO A 38 -7.47 -13.09 -23.23
N ARG A 39 -7.45 -13.05 -24.56
CA ARG A 39 -7.63 -11.79 -25.35
C ARG A 39 -8.82 -10.92 -24.90
N PRO A 40 -10.02 -11.48 -24.59
CA PRO A 40 -11.18 -10.66 -24.19
C PRO A 40 -10.99 -9.89 -22.87
N ILE A 41 -10.02 -10.28 -22.04
CA ILE A 41 -9.64 -9.53 -20.83
C ILE A 41 -8.37 -8.72 -21.10
N SER A 42 -7.35 -9.36 -21.69
CA SER A 42 -6.03 -8.77 -21.91
C SER A 42 -6.06 -7.50 -22.76
N ILE A 43 -6.68 -7.55 -23.94
CA ILE A 43 -6.67 -6.43 -24.88
C ILE A 43 -7.36 -5.19 -24.30
N PRO A 44 -8.62 -5.26 -23.82
CA PRO A 44 -9.28 -4.07 -23.27
C PRO A 44 -8.58 -3.56 -22.00
N LEU A 45 -8.07 -4.44 -21.14
CA LEU A 45 -7.33 -4.01 -19.95
C LEU A 45 -6.07 -3.23 -20.33
N LEU A 46 -5.27 -3.73 -21.27
CA LEU A 46 -4.06 -3.05 -21.73
C LEU A 46 -4.37 -1.68 -22.37
N GLN A 47 -5.46 -1.58 -23.14
CA GLN A 47 -5.91 -0.32 -23.72
C GLN A 47 -6.32 0.70 -22.64
N VAL A 48 -7.14 0.29 -21.67
CA VAL A 48 -7.58 1.17 -20.57
C VAL A 48 -6.41 1.58 -19.68
N ALA A 49 -5.56 0.62 -19.29
CA ALA A 49 -4.37 0.83 -18.48
C ALA A 49 -3.44 1.86 -19.14
N LYS A 50 -3.23 1.76 -20.45
CA LYS A 50 -2.45 2.73 -21.23
C LYS A 50 -3.05 4.14 -21.20
N ILE A 51 -4.37 4.27 -21.39
CA ILE A 51 -5.04 5.60 -21.40
C ILE A 51 -4.95 6.27 -20.03
N LEU A 52 -5.18 5.49 -18.96
CA LEU A 52 -5.12 5.97 -17.58
C LEU A 52 -3.69 6.17 -17.07
N ASP A 53 -2.70 5.62 -17.78
CA ASP A 53 -1.32 5.54 -17.34
C ASP A 53 -1.26 4.83 -15.97
N LEU A 54 -1.81 3.63 -15.93
CA LEU A 54 -1.81 2.68 -14.81
C LEU A 54 -1.31 1.32 -15.31
N PRO A 55 -0.76 0.46 -14.42
CA PRO A 55 -0.34 -0.88 -14.80
C PRO A 55 -1.55 -1.83 -14.92
N PRO A 56 -1.49 -2.87 -15.77
CA PRO A 56 -2.59 -3.82 -15.97
C PRO A 56 -2.62 -4.88 -14.84
N VAL A 57 -2.80 -4.43 -13.61
CA VAL A 57 -2.87 -5.24 -12.37
C VAL A 57 -3.75 -4.50 -11.37
N ILE A 58 -4.41 -5.21 -10.46
CA ILE A 58 -5.23 -4.56 -9.45
C ILE A 58 -4.39 -3.61 -8.58
N THR A 59 -4.84 -2.37 -8.45
CA THR A 59 -4.17 -1.33 -7.65
C THR A 59 -4.99 -0.94 -6.42
N PHE A 60 -4.37 -0.21 -5.51
CA PHE A 60 -5.07 0.47 -4.41
C PHE A 60 -6.17 1.41 -4.93
N SER A 61 -5.99 2.02 -6.10
CA SER A 61 -7.02 2.87 -6.68
C SER A 61 -8.27 2.06 -7.05
N ASP A 62 -8.07 0.86 -7.59
CA ASP A 62 -9.17 -0.03 -7.98
C ASP A 62 -9.92 -0.61 -6.79
N THR A 63 -9.23 -0.93 -5.69
CA THR A 63 -9.85 -1.53 -4.50
C THR A 63 -10.41 -0.50 -3.53
N VAL A 64 -9.92 0.74 -3.57
CA VAL A 64 -10.27 1.79 -2.59
C VAL A 64 -10.87 3.01 -3.27
N LEU A 65 -10.09 3.74 -4.08
CA LEU A 65 -10.48 5.07 -4.57
C LEU A 65 -11.67 5.04 -5.54
N TYR A 66 -11.77 3.99 -6.35
CA TYR A 66 -12.80 3.81 -7.38
C TYR A 66 -13.90 2.81 -6.97
N ASN A 67 -13.83 2.26 -5.76
CA ASN A 67 -14.67 1.15 -5.31
C ASN A 67 -15.62 1.53 -4.16
N TRP A 68 -16.14 2.75 -4.17
CA TRP A 68 -17.13 3.17 -3.17
C TRP A 68 -18.22 4.06 -3.77
N ASN A 69 -19.41 4.01 -3.16
CA ASN A 69 -20.52 4.95 -3.37
C ASN A 69 -21.13 5.38 -2.05
N LEU A 70 -21.97 6.40 -2.14
CA LEU A 70 -22.93 6.74 -1.09
C LEU A 70 -24.05 5.69 -1.09
N GLY A 71 -24.43 5.22 0.10
CA GLY A 71 -25.60 4.34 0.24
C GLY A 71 -26.88 5.00 -0.27
N GLU A 72 -27.87 4.18 -0.63
CA GLU A 72 -29.14 4.59 -1.26
C GLU A 72 -29.94 5.66 -0.48
N ASN A 73 -29.66 5.83 0.82
CA ASN A 73 -30.32 6.79 1.70
C ASN A 73 -29.56 8.12 1.86
N SER A 74 -28.48 8.34 1.11
CA SER A 74 -27.70 9.58 1.20
C SER A 74 -28.41 10.74 0.47
N PRO A 75 -28.50 11.94 1.05
CA PRO A 75 -29.10 13.09 0.37
C PRO A 75 -28.33 13.43 -0.92
N ASP A 76 -29.02 14.06 -1.88
CA ASP A 76 -28.48 14.40 -3.21
C ASP A 76 -27.06 15.00 -3.16
N SER A 77 -26.28 14.70 -4.20
CA SER A 77 -24.81 14.82 -4.32
C SER A 77 -24.16 16.18 -3.98
N ASP A 78 -24.95 17.23 -3.75
CA ASP A 78 -24.46 18.58 -3.42
C ASP A 78 -23.96 18.73 -1.97
N SER A 79 -24.12 17.72 -1.12
CA SER A 79 -23.75 17.78 0.30
C SER A 79 -22.54 16.92 0.69
N LEU A 80 -21.52 16.79 -0.17
CA LEU A 80 -20.22 16.21 0.21
C LEU A 80 -19.59 16.87 1.46
N LYS A 81 -20.02 18.08 1.83
CA LYS A 81 -19.62 18.79 3.05
C LYS A 81 -20.09 18.13 4.35
N SER A 82 -21.10 17.26 4.29
CA SER A 82 -21.61 16.50 5.44
C SER A 82 -21.56 14.99 5.19
N LEU A 83 -20.59 14.53 4.39
CA LEU A 83 -20.42 13.10 4.15
C LEU A 83 -20.11 12.39 5.47
N ASN A 84 -21.07 11.61 5.95
CA ASN A 84 -20.82 10.72 7.06
C ASN A 84 -20.05 9.50 6.53
N LEU A 85 -18.82 9.33 7.00
CA LEU A 85 -17.93 8.24 6.59
C LEU A 85 -18.50 6.84 6.95
N SER A 86 -19.54 6.75 7.78
CA SER A 86 -20.25 5.48 8.00
C SER A 86 -21.09 5.02 6.81
N ASP A 87 -21.49 5.94 5.93
CA ASP A 87 -22.57 5.71 4.95
C ASP A 87 -22.06 5.28 3.57
N ILE A 88 -20.74 5.14 3.43
CA ILE A 88 -20.11 4.65 2.20
C ILE A 88 -20.18 3.12 2.12
N GLN A 89 -20.38 2.60 0.91
CA GLN A 89 -20.46 1.18 0.62
C GLN A 89 -19.51 0.78 -0.51
N CYS A 90 -19.08 -0.48 -0.57
CA CYS A 90 -18.23 -0.99 -1.64
C CYS A 90 -19.05 -1.32 -2.89
N HIS A 91 -18.48 -1.09 -4.08
CA HIS A 91 -19.13 -1.46 -5.34
C HIS A 91 -18.88 -2.90 -5.76
N THR A 92 -17.68 -3.43 -5.51
CA THR A 92 -17.21 -4.68 -6.12
C THR A 92 -16.29 -5.40 -5.15
N LEU A 93 -16.52 -6.71 -5.02
CA LEU A 93 -15.96 -7.60 -4.00
C LEU A 93 -15.58 -8.93 -4.68
N PHE A 94 -14.52 -9.57 -4.20
CA PHE A 94 -14.14 -10.92 -4.62
C PHE A 94 -14.87 -11.99 -3.81
N THR A 95 -14.99 -11.80 -2.50
CA THR A 95 -15.42 -12.83 -1.55
C THR A 95 -16.79 -12.54 -0.97
N ASN A 96 -17.27 -11.30 -1.11
CA ASN A 96 -18.51 -10.82 -0.52
C ASN A 96 -18.55 -10.99 1.01
N THR A 97 -17.37 -11.07 1.66
CA THR A 97 -17.26 -11.19 3.10
C THR A 97 -17.29 -9.81 3.76
N ARG A 98 -17.75 -9.77 5.02
CA ARG A 98 -17.70 -8.55 5.83
C ARG A 98 -16.28 -8.03 5.98
N ASP A 99 -15.30 -8.94 6.07
CA ASP A 99 -13.89 -8.63 6.22
C ASP A 99 -13.29 -7.91 5.01
N GLU A 100 -13.69 -8.29 3.79
CA GLU A 100 -13.27 -7.60 2.57
C GLU A 100 -13.82 -6.18 2.53
N ILE A 101 -15.12 -6.04 2.80
CA ILE A 101 -15.80 -4.73 2.88
C ILE A 101 -15.12 -3.85 3.93
N ALA A 102 -14.92 -4.38 5.15
CA ALA A 102 -14.29 -3.66 6.24
C ALA A 102 -12.87 -3.19 5.89
N PHE A 103 -12.10 -4.02 5.20
CA PHE A 103 -10.74 -3.68 4.79
C PHE A 103 -10.70 -2.55 3.74
N TYR A 104 -11.54 -2.63 2.71
CA TYR A 104 -11.65 -1.57 1.69
C TYR A 104 -12.18 -0.27 2.29
N LEU A 105 -13.27 -0.33 3.06
CA LEU A 105 -13.88 0.86 3.63
C LEU A 105 -13.00 1.52 4.69
N CYS A 106 -12.23 0.77 5.48
CA CYS A 106 -11.22 1.35 6.37
C CYS A 106 -10.26 2.25 5.59
N SER A 107 -9.71 1.73 4.49
CA SER A 107 -8.80 2.49 3.63
C SER A 107 -9.49 3.69 2.98
N ALA A 108 -10.73 3.53 2.50
CA ALA A 108 -11.49 4.60 1.89
C ALA A 108 -11.80 5.75 2.87
N ARG A 109 -12.14 5.42 4.12
CA ARG A 109 -12.38 6.42 5.17
C ARG A 109 -11.11 7.21 5.51
N ILE A 110 -9.95 6.55 5.55
CA ILE A 110 -8.65 7.22 5.73
C ILE A 110 -8.40 8.20 4.57
N GLU A 111 -8.59 7.78 3.32
CA GLU A 111 -8.38 8.64 2.15
C GLU A 111 -9.34 9.84 2.12
N LEU A 112 -10.63 9.62 2.42
CA LEU A 112 -11.63 10.68 2.48
C LEU A 112 -11.37 11.68 3.62
N HIS A 113 -11.01 11.19 4.81
CA HIS A 113 -10.63 12.06 5.94
C HIS A 113 -9.33 12.83 5.65
N GLY A 114 -8.40 12.20 4.93
CA GLY A 114 -7.13 12.77 4.51
C GLY A 114 -7.22 14.01 3.62
N VAL A 115 -8.39 14.30 3.03
CA VAL A 115 -8.65 15.57 2.32
C VAL A 115 -8.36 16.78 3.23
N GLN A 116 -8.64 16.67 4.53
CA GLN A 116 -8.32 17.72 5.49
C GLN A 116 -6.81 17.99 5.56
N ALA A 117 -6.00 16.93 5.59
CA ALA A 117 -4.54 17.05 5.59
C ALA A 117 -4.05 17.75 4.30
N LEU A 118 -4.59 17.38 3.14
CA LEU A 118 -4.23 18.02 1.86
C LEU A 118 -4.58 19.52 1.83
N ASN A 119 -5.73 19.92 2.39
CA ASN A 119 -6.11 21.32 2.50
C ASN A 119 -5.16 22.09 3.42
N ILE A 120 -4.76 21.49 4.54
CA ILE A 120 -3.78 22.07 5.46
C ILE A 120 -2.44 22.25 4.75
N MET A 121 -1.94 21.23 4.04
CA MET A 121 -0.69 21.30 3.27
C MET A 121 -0.70 22.47 2.28
N ARG A 122 -1.80 22.62 1.52
CA ARG A 122 -1.96 23.72 0.58
C ARG A 122 -1.88 25.08 1.28
N SER A 123 -2.65 25.29 2.34
CA SER A 123 -2.63 26.55 3.09
C SER A 123 -1.26 26.82 3.74
N SER A 124 -0.58 25.80 4.23
CA SER A 124 0.78 25.93 4.76
C SER A 124 1.80 26.36 3.70
N MET A 125 1.68 25.89 2.46
CA MET A 125 2.58 26.30 1.38
C MET A 125 2.46 27.80 1.08
N ASP A 126 1.25 28.36 1.14
CA ASP A 126 1.03 29.80 0.97
C ASP A 126 1.71 30.59 2.11
N GLU A 127 1.59 30.14 3.35
CA GLU A 127 2.22 30.81 4.51
C GLU A 127 3.75 30.70 4.51
N ILE A 128 4.32 29.57 4.06
CA ILE A 128 5.78 29.41 3.86
C ILE A 128 6.30 30.41 2.80
N PHE A 129 5.49 30.70 1.79
CA PHE A 129 5.86 31.69 0.77
C PHE A 129 5.88 33.12 1.34
N VAL A 130 4.90 33.49 2.17
CA VAL A 130 4.83 34.82 2.81
C VAL A 130 5.92 34.99 3.86
N GLY A 131 6.04 34.05 4.80
CA GLY A 131 7.16 33.98 5.76
C GLY A 131 7.25 35.10 6.80
N ASP A 132 6.20 35.90 6.98
CA ASP A 132 6.14 36.93 8.01
C ASP A 132 5.70 36.39 9.38
N SER A 133 5.69 37.28 10.36
CA SER A 133 5.30 37.02 11.74
C SER A 133 3.87 36.45 11.90
N LEU A 134 2.93 36.84 11.04
CA LEU A 134 1.55 36.34 11.08
C LEU A 134 1.45 34.98 10.38
N ALA A 135 2.17 34.81 9.27
CA ALA A 135 2.29 33.57 8.54
C ALA A 135 2.86 32.45 9.42
N ILE A 136 3.89 32.74 10.22
CA ILE A 136 4.45 31.79 11.19
C ILE A 136 3.39 31.39 12.22
N THR A 137 2.63 32.34 12.79
CA THR A 137 1.55 32.04 13.74
C THR A 137 0.48 31.13 13.14
N ARG A 138 0.06 31.40 11.89
CA ARG A 138 -0.90 30.55 11.18
C ARG A 138 -0.34 29.17 10.89
N LEU A 139 0.93 29.09 10.49
CA LEU A 139 1.61 27.84 10.21
C LEU A 139 1.70 26.95 11.46
N ILE A 140 1.95 27.53 12.65
CA ILE A 140 1.87 26.81 13.94
C ILE A 140 0.49 26.17 14.12
N THR A 141 -0.59 26.93 13.90
CA THR A 141 -1.96 26.40 13.98
C THR A 141 -2.19 25.29 12.98
N TYR A 142 -1.78 25.48 11.72
CA TYR A 142 -1.94 24.51 10.65
C TYR A 142 -1.21 23.20 10.92
N LEU A 143 0.06 23.25 11.37
CA LEU A 143 0.82 22.03 11.69
C LEU A 143 0.27 21.32 12.93
N THR A 144 -0.24 22.07 13.91
CA THR A 144 -0.92 21.49 15.07
C THR A 144 -2.20 20.78 14.65
N SER A 145 -3.00 21.38 13.76
CA SER A 145 -4.18 20.74 13.17
C SER A 145 -3.81 19.53 12.32
N LEU A 146 -2.71 19.58 11.57
CA LEU A 146 -2.22 18.44 10.78
C LEU A 146 -1.88 17.26 11.69
N ALA A 147 -1.23 17.49 12.82
CA ALA A 147 -0.96 16.46 13.82
C ALA A 147 -2.26 15.78 14.29
N THR A 148 -3.27 16.57 14.65
CA THR A 148 -4.59 16.06 15.03
C THR A 148 -5.23 15.22 13.93
N VAL A 149 -5.22 15.69 12.68
CA VAL A 149 -5.77 14.93 11.54
C VAL A 149 -5.04 13.61 11.37
N ILE A 150 -3.70 13.59 11.47
CA ILE A 150 -2.93 12.34 11.38
C ILE A 150 -3.27 11.37 12.53
N ASP A 151 -3.50 11.89 13.74
CA ASP A 151 -3.95 11.09 14.87
C ASP A 151 -5.36 10.51 14.66
N GLU A 152 -6.26 11.23 13.99
CA GLU A 152 -7.57 10.72 13.59
C GLU A 152 -7.46 9.63 12.50
N LEU A 153 -6.57 9.81 11.51
CA LEU A 153 -6.26 8.76 10.51
C LEU A 153 -5.74 7.48 11.19
N LYS A 154 -4.94 7.62 12.25
CA LYS A 154 -4.46 6.50 13.07
C LYS A 154 -5.62 5.78 13.76
N LEU A 155 -6.59 6.52 14.31
CA LEU A 155 -7.77 5.91 14.92
C LEU A 155 -8.58 5.13 13.88
N LEU A 156 -8.86 5.72 12.71
CA LEU A 156 -9.57 5.06 11.60
C LEU A 156 -8.88 3.76 11.18
N LEU A 157 -7.54 3.77 11.04
CA LEU A 157 -6.75 2.58 10.74
C LEU A 157 -6.95 1.46 11.77
N LEU A 158 -6.99 1.80 13.05
CA LEU A 158 -7.14 0.84 14.13
C LEU A 158 -8.55 0.23 14.20
N GLU A 159 -9.56 0.88 13.60
CA GLU A 159 -10.94 0.39 13.55
C GLU A 159 -11.14 -0.83 12.66
N VAL A 160 -10.21 -1.11 11.73
CA VAL A 160 -10.26 -2.33 10.90
C VAL A 160 -10.42 -3.60 11.74
N ARG A 161 -9.87 -3.59 12.97
CA ARG A 161 -9.95 -4.68 13.95
C ARG A 161 -11.36 -5.00 14.46
N LYS A 162 -12.30 -4.08 14.30
CA LYS A 162 -13.69 -4.28 14.76
C LYS A 162 -14.45 -5.22 13.82
N GLU A 163 -14.19 -5.14 12.52
CA GLU A 163 -15.04 -5.73 11.47
C GLU A 163 -14.27 -6.63 10.48
N CYS A 164 -12.95 -6.75 10.63
CA CYS A 164 -12.09 -7.57 9.77
C CYS A 164 -11.27 -8.53 10.63
N ASP A 165 -11.57 -9.82 10.55
CA ASP A 165 -10.84 -10.88 11.23
C ASP A 165 -9.48 -11.14 10.53
N PRO A 166 -8.36 -11.19 11.27
CA PRO A 166 -7.04 -11.43 10.68
C PRO A 166 -6.89 -12.74 9.91
N GLU A 167 -7.52 -13.84 10.35
CA GLU A 167 -7.44 -15.13 9.67
C GLU A 167 -8.29 -15.16 8.40
N ILE A 168 -9.49 -14.58 8.44
CA ILE A 168 -10.34 -14.46 7.24
C ILE A 168 -9.65 -13.56 6.22
N TYR A 169 -9.14 -12.40 6.66
CA TYR A 169 -8.40 -11.52 5.77
C TYR A 169 -7.20 -12.24 5.12
N TYR A 170 -6.35 -12.89 5.92
CA TYR A 170 -5.13 -13.51 5.39
C TYR A 170 -5.40 -14.68 4.43
N ASN A 171 -6.35 -15.55 4.77
CA ASN A 171 -6.60 -16.79 4.04
C ASN A 171 -7.64 -16.65 2.92
N VAL A 172 -8.60 -15.73 3.05
CA VAL A 172 -9.76 -15.62 2.14
C VAL A 172 -9.68 -14.36 1.28
N VAL A 173 -9.35 -13.20 1.86
CA VAL A 173 -9.39 -11.91 1.14
C VAL A 173 -8.07 -11.60 0.44
N ARG A 174 -6.97 -11.62 1.19
CA ARG A 174 -5.63 -11.25 0.72
C ARG A 174 -5.14 -12.00 -0.53
N PRO A 175 -5.44 -13.30 -0.76
CA PRO A 175 -4.98 -14.00 -1.96
C PRO A 175 -5.37 -13.32 -3.27
N TRP A 176 -6.55 -12.68 -3.33
CA TRP A 176 -7.04 -11.99 -4.52
C TRP A 176 -6.24 -10.74 -4.89
N PHE A 177 -5.49 -10.16 -3.93
CA PHE A 177 -4.72 -8.95 -4.16
C PHE A 177 -3.28 -9.22 -4.58
N ARG A 178 -2.86 -10.48 -4.65
CA ARG A 178 -1.46 -10.80 -4.98
C ARG A 178 -1.19 -10.48 -6.44
N GLY A 179 -0.18 -9.66 -6.67
CA GLY A 179 0.36 -9.47 -8.00
C GLY A 179 1.16 -10.68 -8.48
N GLU A 180 1.62 -10.62 -9.71
CA GLU A 180 2.52 -11.62 -10.29
C GLU A 180 3.81 -11.77 -9.46
N ASP A 181 4.29 -10.66 -8.91
CA ASP A 181 5.49 -10.63 -8.07
C ASP A 181 5.32 -11.35 -6.72
N SER A 182 4.09 -11.69 -6.35
CA SER A 182 3.73 -12.33 -5.08
C SER A 182 3.11 -13.72 -5.29
N ASP A 183 3.14 -14.25 -6.53
CA ASP A 183 2.76 -15.64 -6.81
C ASP A 183 3.77 -16.61 -6.19
N THR A 184 3.25 -17.58 -5.45
CA THR A 184 4.01 -18.59 -4.72
C THR A 184 4.20 -19.88 -5.51
N TYR A 185 3.53 -20.02 -6.65
CA TYR A 185 3.60 -21.22 -7.48
C TYR A 185 4.64 -21.09 -8.59
N LEU A 186 5.22 -22.24 -8.97
CA LEU A 186 6.17 -22.34 -10.08
C LEU A 186 5.44 -22.74 -11.36
N ASP A 187 5.98 -22.27 -12.48
CA ASP A 187 5.50 -22.62 -13.80
C ASP A 187 5.86 -24.08 -14.12
N PRO A 188 4.88 -24.90 -14.53
CA PRO A 188 5.08 -26.33 -14.75
C PRO A 188 6.06 -26.61 -15.90
N GLY A 189 6.13 -25.73 -16.91
CA GLY A 189 6.98 -25.93 -18.08
C GLY A 189 8.43 -25.52 -17.85
N SER A 190 8.67 -24.46 -17.09
CA SER A 190 10.00 -23.87 -16.90
C SER A 190 10.61 -24.11 -15.51
N GLY A 191 9.83 -24.50 -14.50
CA GLY A 191 10.26 -24.61 -13.11
C GLY A 191 10.63 -23.26 -12.47
N LYS A 192 10.37 -22.15 -13.15
CA LYS A 192 10.63 -20.78 -12.68
C LYS A 192 9.34 -20.16 -12.16
N LYS A 193 9.42 -18.96 -11.58
CA LYS A 193 8.25 -18.18 -11.16
C LYS A 193 7.26 -18.01 -12.33
N ARG A 194 5.97 -18.27 -12.08
CA ARG A 194 4.92 -18.04 -13.09
C ARG A 194 4.88 -16.59 -13.51
N ARG A 195 4.78 -16.38 -14.82
CA ARG A 195 4.66 -15.08 -15.46
C ARG A 195 3.24 -14.93 -15.99
N TRP A 196 2.67 -13.75 -15.87
CA TRP A 196 1.37 -13.42 -16.43
C TRP A 196 1.56 -13.07 -17.90
N ILE A 197 1.05 -13.94 -18.76
CA ILE A 197 1.12 -13.74 -20.22
C ILE A 197 -0.20 -13.12 -20.67
N PHE A 198 -0.13 -11.90 -21.18
CA PHE A 198 -1.29 -11.21 -21.74
C PHE A 198 -1.44 -11.59 -23.22
N GLU A 199 -2.44 -12.43 -23.51
CA GLU A 199 -2.68 -12.90 -24.87
C GLU A 199 -3.06 -11.72 -25.79
N GLY A 200 -2.38 -11.63 -26.95
CA GLY A 200 -2.59 -10.55 -27.93
C GLY A 200 -1.85 -9.24 -27.61
N ALA A 201 -1.08 -9.15 -26.52
CA ALA A 201 -0.31 -7.94 -26.19
C ALA A 201 0.76 -7.58 -27.24
N GLY A 202 1.30 -8.58 -27.94
CA GLY A 202 2.30 -8.41 -29.01
C GLY A 202 1.72 -8.08 -30.37
N ASP A 203 0.39 -8.22 -30.54
CA ASP A 203 -0.28 -7.99 -31.83
C ASP A 203 -0.40 -6.50 -32.17
N TYR A 204 -0.29 -5.65 -31.15
CA TYR A 204 -0.34 -4.20 -31.26
C TYR A 204 0.96 -3.62 -30.70
N THR A 205 1.74 -2.97 -31.57
CA THR A 205 3.05 -2.40 -31.23
C THR A 205 3.01 -1.47 -30.02
N ASP A 206 1.86 -0.87 -29.76
CA ASP A 206 1.63 0.15 -28.77
C ASP A 206 0.95 -0.35 -27.48
N LEU A 207 0.65 -1.65 -27.37
CA LEU A 207 0.07 -2.31 -26.18
C LEU A 207 1.08 -3.16 -25.39
N ASN A 208 2.34 -3.22 -25.83
CA ASN A 208 3.43 -3.80 -25.04
C ASN A 208 3.92 -2.81 -23.96
N MET A 209 3.01 -2.43 -23.06
CA MET A 209 3.21 -1.43 -22.00
C MET A 209 3.66 -2.06 -20.66
N LEU A 210 3.94 -3.37 -20.66
CA LEU A 210 4.42 -4.05 -19.47
C LEU A 210 5.79 -3.49 -19.08
N PRO A 211 6.03 -3.22 -17.79
CA PRO A 211 7.26 -2.56 -17.38
C PRO A 211 8.47 -3.44 -17.75
N PRO A 212 9.65 -2.87 -18.05
CA PRO A 212 10.82 -3.65 -18.49
C PRO A 212 11.33 -4.64 -17.44
N ASP A 213 11.26 -4.24 -16.16
CA ASP A 213 11.52 -5.10 -15.00
C ASP A 213 10.38 -6.09 -14.74
N ARG A 214 9.29 -5.97 -15.50
CA ARG A 214 8.19 -6.91 -15.57
C ARG A 214 7.53 -7.09 -14.19
N GLU A 215 7.60 -6.04 -13.37
CA GLU A 215 7.02 -5.94 -12.03
C GLU A 215 5.54 -5.60 -12.12
N LEU A 216 4.68 -6.55 -11.75
CA LEU A 216 3.24 -6.36 -11.57
C LEU A 216 2.89 -6.68 -10.11
N SER A 217 3.13 -5.70 -9.25
CA SER A 217 2.82 -5.77 -7.83
C SER A 217 1.34 -5.55 -7.58
N GLY A 218 0.79 -6.36 -6.68
CA GLY A 218 -0.60 -6.27 -6.30
C GLY A 218 -0.93 -5.02 -5.47
N ALA A 219 -2.22 -4.83 -5.18
CA ALA A 219 -2.69 -3.69 -4.40
C ALA A 219 -2.05 -3.68 -2.99
N SER A 220 -1.57 -2.51 -2.58
CA SER A 220 -1.04 -2.30 -1.23
C SER A 220 -1.23 -0.85 -0.77
N ALA A 221 -1.28 -0.63 0.56
CA ALA A 221 -1.33 0.71 1.14
C ALA A 221 -0.13 1.60 0.75
N GLY A 222 0.98 0.99 0.30
CA GLY A 222 2.12 1.73 -0.25
C GLY A 222 1.80 2.51 -1.53
N GLN A 223 0.67 2.21 -2.18
CA GLN A 223 0.18 2.91 -3.38
C GLN A 223 -0.79 4.07 -3.03
N SER A 224 -1.08 4.32 -1.74
CA SER A 224 -1.83 5.50 -1.31
C SER A 224 -1.04 6.78 -1.61
N SER A 225 -1.62 7.71 -2.36
CA SER A 225 -0.98 9.00 -2.65
C SER A 225 -1.00 9.93 -1.43
N LEU A 226 -1.99 9.80 -0.53
CA LEU A 226 -2.09 10.58 0.70
C LEU A 226 -0.88 10.36 1.62
N ILE A 227 -0.49 9.09 1.82
CA ILE A 227 0.67 8.76 2.65
C ILE A 227 1.96 9.35 2.08
N HIS A 228 2.11 9.34 0.75
CA HIS A 228 3.27 9.96 0.10
C HIS A 228 3.23 11.48 0.19
N ALA A 229 2.05 12.10 0.12
CA ALA A 229 1.91 13.54 0.26
C ALA A 229 2.33 14.01 1.66
N LEU A 230 1.93 13.27 2.71
CA LEU A 230 2.39 13.51 4.09
C LEU A 230 3.91 13.43 4.20
N ASP A 231 4.52 12.41 3.60
CA ASP A 231 5.97 12.23 3.62
C ASP A 231 6.70 13.38 2.93
N VAL A 232 6.29 13.71 1.71
CA VAL A 232 6.92 14.78 0.93
C VAL A 232 6.75 16.13 1.62
N PHE A 233 5.55 16.43 2.13
CA PHE A 233 5.26 17.70 2.80
C PHE A 233 6.06 17.88 4.09
N LEU A 234 6.18 16.82 4.92
CA LEU A 234 6.96 16.85 6.15
C LEU A 234 8.47 16.65 5.92
N GLY A 235 8.91 16.46 4.67
CA GLY A 235 10.33 16.32 4.31
C GLY A 235 10.92 14.93 4.54
N VAL A 236 10.09 13.90 4.69
CA VAL A 236 10.54 12.52 4.91
C VAL A 236 11.16 11.93 3.64
N ASN A 237 12.48 11.91 3.57
CA ASN A 237 13.20 11.33 2.43
C ASN A 237 13.21 9.79 2.48
N HIS A 238 12.69 9.17 1.41
CA HIS A 238 12.63 7.72 1.22
C HIS A 238 13.63 7.19 0.18
N GLU A 239 14.44 8.04 -0.44
CA GLU A 239 15.42 7.66 -1.46
C GLU A 239 16.49 6.72 -0.91
N GLN A 240 17.03 5.89 -1.80
CA GLN A 240 18.15 5.00 -1.51
C GLN A 240 19.26 5.24 -2.55
N PRO A 241 20.55 5.17 -2.17
CA PRO A 241 21.65 5.56 -3.05
C PRO A 241 21.74 4.78 -4.37
N ASN A 242 21.37 3.49 -4.34
CA ASN A 242 21.69 2.53 -5.41
C ASN A 242 20.47 1.94 -6.10
N ALA A 243 19.25 2.24 -5.64
CA ALA A 243 18.03 1.69 -6.23
C ALA A 243 16.81 2.57 -5.90
N PRO A 244 15.77 2.59 -6.77
CA PRO A 244 14.50 3.18 -6.42
C PRO A 244 13.94 2.53 -5.15
N SER A 245 13.57 3.34 -4.17
CA SER A 245 12.93 2.82 -2.97
C SER A 245 11.57 2.20 -3.29
N PHE A 246 11.08 1.32 -2.41
CA PHE A 246 9.74 0.76 -2.56
C PHE A 246 8.67 1.85 -2.73
N MET A 247 8.74 2.93 -1.94
CA MET A 247 7.82 4.06 -2.08
C MET A 247 7.89 4.64 -3.50
N LYS A 248 9.10 4.87 -4.04
CA LYS A 248 9.22 5.40 -5.41
C LYS A 248 8.67 4.42 -6.46
N ARG A 249 8.84 3.11 -6.29
CA ARG A 249 8.24 2.09 -7.17
C ARG A 249 6.72 2.10 -7.10
N MET A 250 6.14 2.20 -5.89
CA MET A 250 4.68 2.22 -5.70
C MET A 250 3.98 3.41 -6.36
N GLN A 251 4.69 4.52 -6.60
CA GLN A 251 4.12 5.64 -7.36
C GLN A 251 3.68 5.23 -8.77
N ARG A 252 4.30 4.22 -9.40
CA ARG A 252 3.90 3.72 -10.73
C ARG A 252 2.46 3.19 -10.77
N TYR A 253 1.93 2.78 -9.62
CA TYR A 253 0.57 2.24 -9.44
C TYR A 253 -0.44 3.32 -9.04
N MET A 254 -0.01 4.59 -8.94
CA MET A 254 -0.87 5.72 -8.62
C MET A 254 -1.40 6.39 -9.88
N PRO A 255 -2.62 6.97 -9.82
CA PRO A 255 -3.18 7.74 -10.92
C PRO A 255 -2.22 8.84 -11.36
N ARG A 256 -2.12 9.06 -12.67
CA ARG A 256 -1.17 10.02 -13.27
C ARG A 256 -1.19 11.40 -12.62
N GLN A 257 -2.37 11.93 -12.32
CA GLN A 257 -2.49 13.25 -11.71
C GLN A 257 -1.99 13.28 -10.25
N HIS A 258 -2.13 12.18 -9.52
CA HIS A 258 -1.62 12.08 -8.16
C HIS A 258 -0.09 12.04 -8.17
N ARG A 259 0.52 11.28 -9.09
CA ARG A 259 1.99 11.32 -9.29
C ARG A 259 2.49 12.72 -9.60
N ARG A 260 1.82 13.42 -10.53
CA ARG A 260 2.16 14.82 -10.87
C ARG A 260 2.05 15.76 -9.68
N PHE A 261 1.03 15.58 -8.84
CA PHE A 261 0.89 16.32 -7.60
C PHE A 261 2.06 16.06 -6.63
N LEU A 262 2.44 14.81 -6.42
CA LEU A 262 3.59 14.45 -5.58
C LEU A 262 4.91 15.02 -6.12
N ASP A 263 5.12 14.95 -7.44
CA ASP A 263 6.29 15.54 -8.09
C ASP A 263 6.31 17.07 -7.97
N HIS A 264 5.15 17.73 -8.06
CA HIS A 264 5.05 19.17 -7.85
C HIS A 264 5.33 19.55 -6.39
N LEU A 265 4.73 18.85 -5.44
CA LEU A 265 4.92 19.05 -4.01
C LEU A 265 6.40 18.87 -3.61
N GLY A 266 7.07 17.84 -4.15
CA GLY A 266 8.48 17.57 -3.86
C GLY A 266 9.47 18.53 -4.52
N LYS A 267 9.06 19.28 -5.54
CA LYS A 267 9.86 20.31 -6.21
C LYS A 267 9.66 21.71 -5.65
N ASN A 268 8.92 21.85 -4.54
CA ASN A 268 8.72 23.14 -3.91
C ASN A 268 10.10 23.72 -3.48
N PRO A 269 10.48 24.92 -3.98
CA PRO A 269 11.79 25.51 -3.69
C PRO A 269 11.99 25.91 -2.22
N ARG A 270 10.91 25.98 -1.43
CA ARG A 270 10.97 26.21 0.01
C ARG A 270 10.34 25.03 0.73
N SER A 271 11.16 24.06 1.10
CA SER A 271 10.66 22.94 1.90
C SER A 271 10.20 23.42 3.28
N LEU A 272 9.13 22.83 3.80
CA LEU A 272 8.64 23.14 5.14
C LEU A 272 9.74 22.94 6.18
N ARG A 273 10.48 21.83 6.10
CA ARG A 273 11.52 21.48 7.07
C ARG A 273 12.64 22.52 7.13
N GLU A 274 13.14 22.97 5.97
CA GLU A 274 14.16 24.03 5.92
C GLU A 274 13.62 25.37 6.41
N PHE A 275 12.37 25.71 6.08
CA PHE A 275 11.73 26.91 6.57
C PHE A 275 11.65 26.92 8.09
N VAL A 276 11.17 25.83 8.71
CA VAL A 276 11.07 25.67 10.17
C VAL A 276 12.45 25.80 10.82
N LEU A 277 13.47 25.11 10.30
CA LEU A 277 14.85 25.22 10.78
C LEU A 277 15.37 26.67 10.74
N SER A 278 15.15 27.35 9.63
CA SER A 278 15.59 28.74 9.45
C SER A 278 14.85 29.72 10.35
N ALA A 279 13.61 29.41 10.72
CA ALA A 279 12.80 30.24 11.61
C ALA A 279 13.17 30.00 13.07
N SER A 280 13.45 28.75 13.48
CA SER A 280 13.83 28.42 14.84
C SER A 280 15.25 28.88 15.21
N SER A 281 16.16 28.99 14.23
CA SER A 281 17.53 29.43 14.47
C SER A 281 17.72 30.95 14.47
N ARG A 282 16.65 31.74 14.33
CA ARG A 282 16.74 33.21 14.35
C ARG A 282 16.87 33.67 15.79
N ASP A 283 18.06 34.19 16.11
CA ASP A 283 18.36 34.82 17.39
C ASP A 283 17.48 36.07 17.59
N SER A 284 16.34 35.88 18.25
CA SER A 284 15.31 36.89 18.46
C SER A 284 14.56 36.59 19.75
N ASN A 285 14.09 37.63 20.45
CA ASN A 285 13.20 37.51 21.62
C ASN A 285 11.78 37.02 21.23
N ASP A 286 11.66 36.23 20.15
CA ASP A 286 10.42 35.79 19.54
C ASP A 286 10.32 34.27 19.55
N ASP A 287 9.60 33.75 20.52
CA ASP A 287 9.43 32.31 20.74
C ASP A 287 8.65 31.59 19.62
N ARG A 288 8.11 32.33 18.64
CA ARG A 288 7.35 31.73 17.52
C ARG A 288 8.18 30.76 16.68
N GLY A 289 9.48 31.01 16.52
CA GLY A 289 10.37 30.10 15.80
C GLY A 289 10.44 28.73 16.47
N LEU A 290 10.54 28.72 17.81
CA LEU A 290 10.55 27.50 18.61
C LEU A 290 9.18 26.83 18.64
N ALA A 291 8.10 27.58 18.82
CA ALA A 291 6.73 27.05 18.76
C ALA A 291 6.40 26.42 17.39
N LEU A 292 6.93 26.99 16.30
CA LEU A 292 6.80 26.41 14.96
C LEU A 292 7.55 25.08 14.83
N LYS A 293 8.77 25.01 15.38
CA LYS A 293 9.54 23.76 15.46
C LYS A 293 8.78 22.70 16.25
N ASP A 294 8.19 23.04 17.39
CA ASP A 294 7.41 22.11 18.21
C ASP A 294 6.18 21.59 17.47
N ALA A 295 5.45 22.47 16.77
CA ALA A 295 4.30 22.07 15.96
C ALA A 295 4.69 21.14 14.80
N TYR A 296 5.83 21.42 14.13
CA TYR A 296 6.40 20.52 13.10
C TYR A 296 6.76 19.16 13.69
N ASN A 297 7.52 19.13 14.79
CA ASN A 297 7.93 17.90 15.46
C ASN A 297 6.72 17.09 15.93
N LYS A 298 5.67 17.74 16.42
CA LYS A 298 4.40 17.09 16.78
C LYS A 298 3.76 16.40 15.58
N ALA A 299 3.67 17.05 14.41
CA ALA A 299 3.13 16.43 13.21
C ALA A 299 3.98 15.23 12.73
N VAL A 300 5.31 15.34 12.79
CA VAL A 300 6.22 14.22 12.50
C VAL A 300 6.02 13.05 13.47
N MET A 301 5.80 13.34 14.76
CA MET A 301 5.52 12.33 15.77
C MET A 301 4.17 11.64 15.55
N SER A 302 3.09 12.38 15.26
CA SER A 302 1.79 11.78 14.91
C SER A 302 1.93 10.86 13.68
N LEU A 303 2.71 11.25 12.66
CA LEU A 303 2.98 10.38 11.50
C LEU A 303 3.78 9.11 11.88
N LYS A 304 4.72 9.23 12.81
CA LYS A 304 5.44 8.06 13.35
C LYS A 304 4.47 7.12 14.07
N GLU A 305 3.58 7.64 14.92
CA GLU A 305 2.61 6.81 15.65
C GLU A 305 1.59 6.14 14.74
N PHE A 306 1.16 6.83 13.68
CA PHE A 306 0.39 6.23 12.60
C PHE A 306 1.13 5.03 11.99
N ARG A 307 2.42 5.19 11.68
CA ARG A 307 3.26 4.11 11.12
C ARG A 307 3.46 2.95 12.10
N ASP A 308 3.61 3.22 13.39
CA ASP A 308 3.66 2.17 14.42
C ASP A 308 2.36 1.38 14.49
N SER A 309 1.23 2.08 14.44
CA SER A 309 -0.10 1.45 14.42
C SER A 309 -0.26 0.59 13.17
N HIS A 310 0.18 1.07 12.00
CA HIS A 310 0.18 0.28 10.77
C HIS A 310 1.10 -0.94 10.86
N MET A 311 2.26 -0.84 11.51
CA MET A 311 3.13 -1.99 11.78
C MET A 311 2.45 -3.04 12.65
N ILE A 312 1.70 -2.62 13.67
CA ILE A 312 0.91 -3.53 14.52
C ILE A 312 -0.15 -4.24 13.70
N ILE A 313 -0.91 -3.50 12.86
CA ILE A 313 -1.90 -4.09 11.95
C ILE A 313 -1.24 -5.08 10.99
N ALA A 314 -0.13 -4.71 10.33
CA ALA A 314 0.60 -5.61 9.44
C ALA A 314 1.07 -6.89 10.15
N ALA A 315 1.54 -6.79 11.40
CA ALA A 315 1.94 -7.95 12.18
C ALA A 315 0.75 -8.87 12.51
N LEU A 316 -0.39 -8.29 12.89
CA LEU A 316 -1.60 -9.05 13.24
C LEU A 316 -2.25 -9.72 12.02
N TYR A 317 -2.31 -9.04 10.89
CA TYR A 317 -3.06 -9.47 9.70
C TYR A 317 -2.22 -10.25 8.68
N ILE A 318 -0.90 -10.18 8.77
CA ILE A 318 0.00 -10.84 7.82
C ILE A 318 0.93 -11.81 8.53
N ILE A 319 1.77 -11.30 9.44
CA ILE A 319 2.88 -12.08 10.02
C ILE A 319 2.35 -13.22 10.90
N GLY A 320 1.42 -12.90 11.81
CA GLY A 320 0.83 -13.87 12.72
C GLY A 320 0.15 -15.03 11.97
N PRO A 321 -0.81 -14.74 11.06
CA PRO A 321 -1.46 -15.75 10.24
C PRO A 321 -0.49 -16.53 9.35
N ALA A 322 0.50 -15.87 8.72
CA ALA A 322 1.50 -16.54 7.90
C ALA A 322 2.30 -17.58 8.68
N ARG A 323 2.74 -17.25 9.91
CA ARG A 323 3.44 -18.19 10.78
C ARG A 323 2.57 -19.40 11.12
N ARG A 324 1.31 -19.18 11.51
CA ARG A 324 0.36 -20.26 11.82
C ARG A 324 0.11 -21.16 10.60
N ALA A 325 -0.02 -20.58 9.41
CA ALA A 325 -0.18 -21.34 8.17
C ALA A 325 1.06 -22.20 7.87
N ALA A 326 2.27 -21.68 8.08
CA ALA A 326 3.51 -22.44 7.91
C ALA A 326 3.63 -23.59 8.92
N GLU A 327 3.30 -23.34 10.19
CA GLU A 327 3.25 -24.37 11.24
C GLU A 327 2.25 -25.48 10.91
N ALA A 328 1.04 -25.10 10.45
CA ALA A 328 0.01 -26.06 10.04
C ALA A 328 0.44 -26.89 8.82
N ALA A 329 1.07 -26.28 7.83
CA ALA A 329 1.61 -26.97 6.66
C ALA A 329 2.72 -27.95 7.04
N ALA A 330 3.64 -27.55 7.91
CA ALA A 330 4.70 -28.42 8.42
C ALA A 330 4.12 -29.62 9.20
N ALA A 331 3.13 -29.39 10.07
CA ALA A 331 2.45 -30.45 10.80
C ALA A 331 1.71 -31.43 9.87
N SER A 332 1.12 -30.94 8.78
CA SER A 332 0.49 -31.78 7.76
C SER A 332 1.52 -32.66 7.03
N LEU A 333 2.66 -32.11 6.64
CA LEU A 333 3.75 -32.86 6.00
C LEU A 333 4.29 -33.97 6.91
N VAL A 334 4.44 -33.70 8.22
CA VAL A 334 4.86 -34.71 9.20
C VAL A 334 3.82 -35.84 9.30
N LYS A 335 2.52 -35.53 9.31
CA LYS A 335 1.46 -36.55 9.30
C LYS A 335 1.48 -37.39 8.03
N VAL A 336 1.65 -36.77 6.86
CA VAL A 336 1.76 -37.49 5.58
C VAL A 336 3.00 -38.40 5.58
N ALA A 337 4.14 -37.90 6.06
CA ALA A 337 5.36 -38.70 6.19
C ALA A 337 5.17 -39.87 7.16
N ALA A 338 4.48 -39.67 8.29
CA ALA A 338 4.18 -40.74 9.25
C ALA A 338 3.30 -41.84 8.63
N VAL A 339 2.23 -41.46 7.92
CA VAL A 339 1.37 -42.42 7.19
C VAL A 339 2.14 -43.13 6.07
N GLN A 340 3.04 -42.44 5.36
CA GLN A 340 3.90 -43.05 4.35
C GLN A 340 4.96 -43.99 4.97
N VAL A 341 5.45 -43.70 6.17
CA VAL A 341 6.35 -44.58 6.93
C VAL A 341 5.60 -45.81 7.43
N GLU A 342 4.36 -45.68 7.90
CA GLU A 342 3.50 -46.80 8.28
C GLU A 342 3.16 -47.68 7.06
N ALA A 343 2.78 -47.09 5.93
CA ALA A 343 2.54 -47.82 4.68
C ALA A 343 3.82 -48.46 4.10
N ARG A 344 4.99 -47.83 4.27
CA ARG A 344 6.29 -48.41 3.93
C ARG A 344 6.72 -49.49 4.92
N ALA A 345 6.33 -49.43 6.19
CA ALA A 345 6.59 -50.48 7.17
C ALA A 345 5.79 -51.76 6.86
N GLU A 346 4.56 -51.62 6.35
CA GLU A 346 3.80 -52.75 5.80
C GLU A 346 4.46 -53.34 4.55
N LEU A 347 4.99 -52.50 3.64
CA LEU A 347 5.66 -52.95 2.41
C LEU A 347 7.08 -53.51 2.62
N ASN A 348 7.83 -53.00 3.60
CA ASN A 348 9.17 -53.47 3.96
C ASN A 348 9.18 -54.80 4.74
N SER A 349 8.01 -55.33 5.09
CA SER A 349 7.88 -56.74 5.52
C SER A 349 8.23 -57.74 4.40
N LEU A 350 8.46 -57.27 3.17
CA LEU A 350 8.77 -58.10 2.00
C LEU A 350 10.12 -57.83 1.31
N VAL A 351 10.84 -56.73 1.55
CA VAL A 351 12.19 -56.50 0.99
C VAL A 351 13.03 -55.59 1.89
N ASN A 352 14.28 -56.00 2.18
CA ASN A 352 15.20 -55.34 3.10
C ASN A 352 16.16 -54.39 2.36
N VAL A 353 15.98 -53.06 2.46
CA VAL A 353 16.96 -52.06 1.98
C VAL A 353 17.09 -50.88 2.95
N GLN A 354 18.34 -50.53 3.29
CA GLN A 354 18.74 -49.44 4.18
C GLN A 354 18.72 -48.07 3.47
N THR A 355 18.34 -47.00 4.19
CA THR A 355 18.52 -45.60 3.76
C THR A 355 19.12 -44.73 4.86
N GLY A 356 20.12 -43.92 4.51
CA GLY A 356 20.83 -42.97 5.39
C GLY A 356 20.16 -41.59 5.56
N PRO A 357 20.71 -40.70 6.41
CA PRO A 357 19.97 -39.56 6.93
C PRO A 357 20.33 -38.21 6.27
N GLY A 358 19.34 -37.32 6.26
CA GLY A 358 19.55 -35.91 6.64
C GLY A 358 19.53 -34.88 5.52
N GLY A 359 18.47 -34.06 5.50
CA GLY A 359 18.47 -32.72 4.93
C GLY A 359 17.72 -31.79 5.89
N THR A 360 18.39 -30.77 6.41
CA THR A 360 17.80 -29.74 7.26
C THR A 360 16.90 -28.83 6.42
N MET A 361 15.65 -28.67 6.86
CA MET A 361 14.68 -27.76 6.23
C MET A 361 15.08 -26.30 6.48
N PRO A 362 14.98 -25.41 5.47
CA PRO A 362 15.26 -23.99 5.65
C PRO A 362 14.23 -23.31 6.58
N ASP A 363 14.67 -22.26 7.27
CA ASP A 363 13.88 -21.47 8.23
C ASP A 363 12.65 -20.83 7.56
N PRO A 364 11.41 -21.17 7.99
CA PRO A 364 10.17 -20.66 7.41
C PRO A 364 9.89 -19.17 7.68
N LEU A 365 10.72 -18.49 8.48
CA LEU A 365 10.53 -17.07 8.82
C LEU A 365 11.25 -16.09 7.87
N ASN A 366 12.13 -16.58 6.99
CA ASN A 366 12.75 -15.74 5.96
C ASN A 366 11.82 -15.59 4.74
N GLY A 367 11.38 -14.37 4.44
CA GLY A 367 10.73 -14.05 3.16
C GLY A 367 9.20 -13.87 3.17
N ILE A 368 8.58 -13.47 4.28
CA ILE A 368 7.14 -13.11 4.29
C ILE A 368 6.93 -11.83 3.47
N THR A 369 6.43 -12.00 2.25
CA THR A 369 6.19 -10.91 1.31
C THR A 369 4.80 -10.29 1.50
N GLY A 370 4.73 -8.96 1.46
CA GLY A 370 3.47 -8.22 1.27
C GLY A 370 2.87 -8.51 -0.11
N THR A 371 1.62 -8.08 -0.35
CA THR A 371 0.97 -8.21 -1.67
C THR A 371 1.67 -7.42 -2.78
N GLY A 372 2.49 -6.43 -2.41
CA GLY A 372 3.41 -5.73 -3.30
C GLY A 372 4.84 -6.26 -3.27
N GLY A 373 5.04 -7.53 -2.90
CA GLY A 373 6.31 -8.24 -3.08
C GLY A 373 7.47 -7.90 -2.13
N THR A 374 7.28 -7.07 -1.09
CA THR A 374 8.36 -6.68 -0.14
C THR A 374 8.41 -7.53 1.12
N ASP A 375 9.60 -7.70 1.70
CA ASP A 375 9.73 -8.05 3.13
C ASP A 375 9.04 -6.97 3.98
N LEU A 376 7.86 -7.32 4.50
CA LEU A 376 6.95 -6.37 5.11
C LEU A 376 7.54 -5.77 6.39
N VAL A 377 8.27 -6.56 7.18
CA VAL A 377 8.79 -6.13 8.49
C VAL A 377 9.93 -5.15 8.31
N GLN A 378 10.91 -5.52 7.47
CA GLN A 378 12.08 -4.69 7.23
C GLN A 378 11.66 -3.37 6.57
N PHE A 379 10.73 -3.43 5.63
CA PHE A 379 10.22 -2.25 4.95
C PHE A 379 9.53 -1.28 5.92
N LEU A 380 8.55 -1.74 6.70
CA LEU A 380 7.78 -0.86 7.60
C LEU A 380 8.65 -0.27 8.70
N LYS A 381 9.57 -1.05 9.30
CA LYS A 381 10.57 -0.55 10.26
C LYS A 381 11.44 0.54 9.62
N GLY A 382 11.89 0.34 8.39
CA GLY A 382 12.70 1.31 7.66
C GLY A 382 11.95 2.62 7.40
N VAL A 383 10.67 2.54 7.02
CA VAL A 383 9.79 3.69 6.81
C VAL A 383 9.62 4.48 8.11
N ARG A 384 9.25 3.83 9.21
CA ARG A 384 9.14 4.46 10.53
C ARG A 384 10.44 5.13 10.98
N ASN A 385 11.58 4.44 10.88
CA ASN A 385 12.87 4.99 11.30
C ASN A 385 13.25 6.24 10.49
N ARG A 386 12.90 6.30 9.20
CA ARG A 386 13.09 7.51 8.38
C ARG A 386 12.20 8.67 8.83
N THR A 387 10.98 8.43 9.31
CA THR A 387 10.15 9.49 9.92
C THR A 387 10.84 10.11 11.11
N VAL A 388 11.32 9.28 12.04
CA VAL A 388 11.95 9.75 13.29
C VAL A 388 13.19 10.60 13.01
N ARG A 389 13.98 10.25 11.98
CA ARG A 389 15.16 11.02 11.57
C ARG A 389 14.84 12.43 11.07
N ASN A 390 13.57 12.74 10.79
CA ASN A 390 13.17 14.08 10.37
C ASN A 390 12.87 15.03 11.52
N LEU A 391 12.77 14.52 12.77
CA LEU A 391 12.67 15.37 13.95
C LEU A 391 13.82 16.37 14.00
N LEU A 392 13.48 17.60 14.36
CA LEU A 392 14.47 18.66 14.57
C LEU A 392 14.98 18.56 16.01
N PRO A 393 16.31 18.53 16.23
CA PRO A 393 16.89 18.35 17.57
C PRO A 393 16.65 19.58 18.44
N ASP A 394 16.58 19.37 19.75
CA ASP A 394 16.65 20.44 20.74
C ASP A 394 18.09 20.93 20.88
N GLU A 395 18.29 22.25 21.02
CA GLU A 395 19.62 22.88 21.01
C GLU A 395 20.55 22.38 22.12
N GLU A 396 20.04 21.66 23.12
CA GLU A 396 20.85 21.07 24.21
C GLU A 396 21.74 19.88 23.80
N TYR A 397 21.64 19.34 22.58
CA TYR A 397 22.42 18.16 22.18
C TYR A 397 23.72 18.43 21.40
N VAL A 398 24.09 19.69 21.15
CA VAL A 398 25.28 20.03 20.32
C VAL A 398 26.53 20.33 21.14
N GLN A 399 26.45 20.43 22.48
CA GLN A 399 27.61 20.74 23.34
C GLN A 399 28.28 19.53 24.03
N SER A 400 27.91 18.29 23.70
CA SER A 400 28.50 17.09 24.35
C SER A 400 28.97 15.99 23.39
N CYS A 401 29.33 16.34 22.14
CA CYS A 401 30.10 15.46 21.26
C CYS A 401 31.55 15.93 21.13
#